data_AF-A0A3E2TCR7-F1
#
_entry.id   AF-A0A3E2TCR7-F1
#
_cell.length_a   1.000
_cell.length_b   1.000
_cell.length_c   1.000
_cell.angle_alpha   90.00
_cell.angle_beta   90.00
_cell.angle_gamma   90.00
#
_symmetry.space_group_name_H-M   'P 1'
#
loop_
_entity.id
_entity.type
_entity.pdbx_description
1 polymer ?
#
loop_
_entity_poly.entity_id
_entity_poly.type
_entity_poly.pdbx_seq_one_letter_code
_entity_poly.pdbx_strand_id
1 'polypeptide(L)'
;MASVVSAITNTIPITQFNRGLAGKIFDDVKRNGAKVVMKNNTAECVLLSPEEYVRLMDEVNDARLLTIATERMVHYDPATVISEAEMNRRLGITAEDLADFDEVDIE
;
A
#
# COMPACT_ATOMS: atom_id res chain seq x y z
N MET A 1 -11.40 -18.92 3.45
CA MET A 1 -12.59 -19.02 4.33
C MET A 1 -12.20 -18.43 5.68
N ALA A 2 -12.82 -17.32 6.10
CA ALA A 2 -12.61 -16.79 7.44
C ALA A 2 -13.17 -17.80 8.46
N SER A 3 -12.30 -18.35 9.30
CA SER A 3 -12.70 -19.31 10.33
C SER A 3 -13.34 -18.57 11.50
N VAL A 4 -14.38 -19.14 12.12
CA VAL A 4 -14.92 -18.61 13.39
C VAL A 4 -13.80 -18.47 14.43
N VAL A 5 -12.78 -19.32 14.36
CA VAL A 5 -11.57 -19.22 15.19
C VAL A 5 -10.84 -17.90 14.95
N SER A 6 -10.68 -17.43 13.71
CA SER A 6 -9.97 -16.17 13.45
C SER A 6 -10.74 -14.95 13.97
N ALA A 7 -12.08 -14.98 13.95
CA ALA A 7 -12.90 -13.93 14.55
C ALA A 7 -12.71 -13.88 16.08
N ILE A 8 -12.50 -15.03 16.72
CA ILE A 8 -12.27 -15.13 18.17
C ILE A 8 -10.82 -14.78 18.53
N THR A 9 -9.82 -15.25 17.77
CA THR A 9 -8.40 -15.04 18.09
C THR A 9 -7.87 -13.68 17.67
N ASN A 10 -8.56 -12.98 16.77
CA ASN A 10 -8.12 -11.69 16.24
C ASN A 10 -8.99 -10.52 16.71
N THR A 11 -9.80 -10.70 17.76
CA THR A 11 -10.56 -9.60 18.36
C THR A 11 -10.02 -9.22 19.74
N ILE A 12 -10.08 -7.92 20.05
CA ILE A 12 -9.63 -7.36 21.33
C ILE A 12 -10.75 -6.49 21.90
N PRO A 13 -11.32 -6.82 23.06
CA PRO A 13 -12.24 -5.92 23.75
C PRO A 13 -11.54 -4.61 24.15
N ILE A 14 -12.18 -3.46 23.89
CA ILE A 14 -11.62 -2.14 24.24
C ILE A 14 -11.31 -2.00 25.73
N THR A 15 -11.97 -2.78 26.59
CA THR A 15 -11.73 -2.80 28.04
C THR A 15 -10.31 -3.27 28.40
N GLN A 16 -9.63 -4.04 27.54
CA GLN A 16 -8.23 -4.42 27.76
C GLN A 16 -7.29 -3.22 27.68
N PHE A 17 -7.56 -2.25 26.79
CA PHE A 17 -6.82 -0.98 26.73
C PHE A 17 -6.98 -0.21 28.04
N ASN A 18 -8.22 -0.09 28.53
CA ASN A 18 -8.52 0.62 29.77
C ASN A 18 -7.87 -0.02 31.01
N ARG A 19 -7.48 -1.30 30.94
CA ARG A 19 -6.77 -2.03 32.00
C ARG A 19 -5.24 -1.94 31.88
N GLY A 20 -4.72 -1.11 30.98
CA GLY A 20 -3.28 -0.93 30.79
C GLY A 20 -2.59 -2.08 30.05
N LEU A 21 -3.33 -2.91 29.31
CA LEU A 21 -2.75 -4.06 28.57
C LEU A 21 -2.21 -3.68 27.18
N ALA A 22 -2.08 -2.39 26.86
CA ALA A 22 -1.67 -1.90 25.55
C ALA A 22 -0.36 -2.52 25.04
N GLY A 23 0.66 -2.64 25.89
CA GLY A 23 1.94 -3.25 25.51
C GLY A 23 1.79 -4.70 25.03
N LYS A 24 1.02 -5.53 25.74
CA LYS A 24 0.76 -6.92 25.35
C LYS A 24 -0.04 -7.01 24.05
N ILE A 25 -0.98 -6.09 23.85
CA ILE A 25 -1.77 -6.00 22.63
C ILE A 25 -0.86 -5.68 21.43
N PHE A 26 0.01 -4.69 21.54
CA PHE A 26 0.93 -4.33 20.47
C PHE A 26 1.92 -5.45 20.16
N ASP A 27 2.42 -6.14 21.18
CA ASP A 27 3.27 -7.32 21.02
C ASP A 27 2.57 -8.47 20.29
N ASP A 28 1.27 -8.67 20.56
CA ASP A 28 0.43 -9.66 19.88
C ASP A 28 0.19 -9.27 18.43
N VAL A 29 -0.09 -7.99 18.15
CA VAL A 29 -0.25 -7.47 16.77
C VAL A 29 1.02 -7.69 15.94
N LYS A 30 2.20 -7.43 16.52
CA LYS A 30 3.48 -7.64 15.84
C LYS A 30 3.79 -9.11 15.54
N ARG A 31 3.37 -10.03 16.41
CA ARG A 31 3.69 -11.46 16.28
C ARG A 31 2.65 -12.24 15.49
N ASN A 32 1.39 -11.91 15.68
CA ASN A 32 0.24 -12.69 15.21
C ASN A 32 -0.63 -11.93 14.20
N GLY A 33 -0.22 -10.71 13.82
CA GLY A 33 -0.87 -9.91 12.78
C GLY A 33 -2.06 -9.09 13.27
N ALA A 34 -2.86 -8.63 12.31
CA ALA A 34 -3.94 -7.67 12.51
C ALA A 34 -4.95 -8.09 13.60
N LYS A 35 -5.43 -7.12 14.39
CA LYS A 35 -6.45 -7.33 15.42
C LYS A 35 -7.59 -6.33 15.29
N VAL A 36 -8.83 -6.78 15.46
CA VAL A 36 -10.02 -5.94 15.44
C VAL A 36 -10.39 -5.55 16.87
N VAL A 37 -10.48 -4.25 17.15
CA VAL A 37 -10.92 -3.75 18.45
C VAL A 37 -12.44 -3.73 18.51
N MET A 38 -13.00 -4.33 19.56
CA MET A 38 -14.44 -4.43 19.78
C MET A 38 -14.87 -3.48 20.91
N LYS A 39 -15.89 -2.66 20.67
CA LYS A 39 -16.53 -1.78 21.64
C LYS A 39 -18.03 -1.97 21.58
N ASN A 40 -18.65 -2.31 22.70
CA ASN A 40 -20.09 -2.61 22.78
C ASN A 40 -20.54 -3.66 21.74
N ASN A 41 -19.73 -4.71 21.53
CA ASN A 41 -19.93 -5.77 20.53
C ASN A 41 -19.89 -5.32 19.06
N THR A 42 -19.45 -4.10 18.78
CA THR A 42 -19.22 -3.57 17.43
C THR A 42 -17.74 -3.39 17.17
N ALA A 43 -17.29 -3.65 15.94
CA ALA A 43 -15.92 -3.36 15.52
C ALA A 43 -15.70 -1.85 15.45
N GLU A 44 -14.73 -1.34 16.23
CA GLU A 44 -14.40 0.09 16.30
C GLU A 44 -13.22 0.42 15.36
N CYS A 45 -12.18 -0.41 15.36
CA CYS A 45 -11.02 -0.23 14.49
C CYS A 45 -10.24 -1.53 14.25
N VAL A 46 -9.32 -1.50 13.30
CA VAL A 46 -8.32 -2.56 13.08
C VAL A 46 -6.95 -2.02 13.47
N LEU A 47 -6.21 -2.80 14.26
CA LEU A 47 -4.83 -2.56 14.63
C LEU A 47 -3.92 -3.38 13.74
N LEU A 48 -2.90 -2.72 13.22
CA LEU A 48 -1.89 -3.26 12.32
C LEU A 48 -0.53 -2.78 12.80
N SER A 49 0.53 -3.53 12.50
CA SER A 49 1.87 -2.98 12.63
C SER A 49 2.12 -1.96 11.51
N PRO A 50 2.99 -0.96 11.71
CA PRO A 50 3.34 -0.02 10.65
C PRO A 50 3.85 -0.71 9.38
N GLU A 51 4.64 -1.77 9.53
CA GLU A 51 5.22 -2.52 8.42
C GLU A 51 4.14 -3.22 7.59
N GLU A 52 3.16 -3.83 8.25
CA GLU A 52 2.01 -4.44 7.58
C GLU A 52 1.15 -3.41 6.85
N TYR A 53 0.93 -2.23 7.47
CA TYR A 53 0.19 -1.15 6.83
C TYR A 53 0.87 -0.66 5.55
N VAL A 54 2.19 -0.41 5.59
CA VAL A 54 2.95 0.03 4.41
C VAL A 54 2.87 -1.01 3.31
N ARG A 55 3.10 -2.29 3.62
CA ARG A 55 3.02 -3.37 2.62
C ARG A 55 1.64 -3.43 1.94
N LEU A 56 0.55 -3.34 2.71
CA LEU A 56 -0.80 -3.35 2.14
C LEU A 56 -1.05 -2.14 1.24
N MET A 57 -0.52 -0.97 1.61
CA MET A 57 -0.62 0.23 0.77
C MET A 57 0.17 0.10 -0.53
N ASP A 58 1.37 -0.49 -0.46
CA ASP A 58 2.21 -0.75 -1.64
C ASP A 58 1.52 -1.73 -2.60
N GLU A 59 0.98 -2.85 -2.09
CA GLU A 59 0.22 -3.81 -2.91
C GLU A 59 -1.00 -3.17 -3.60
N VAL A 60 -1.71 -2.26 -2.91
CA VAL A 60 -2.83 -1.52 -3.49
C VAL A 60 -2.35 -0.55 -4.58
N ASN A 61 -1.20 0.10 -4.38
CA ASN A 61 -0.62 0.99 -5.38
C ASN A 61 -0.21 0.20 -6.62
N ASP A 62 0.46 -0.94 -6.45
CA ASP A 62 0.87 -1.81 -7.55
C ASP A 62 -0.32 -2.33 -8.34
N ALA A 63 -1.39 -2.74 -7.66
CA ALA A 63 -2.62 -3.18 -8.32
C ALA A 63 -3.26 -2.05 -9.15
N ARG A 64 -3.23 -0.81 -8.65
CA ARG A 64 -3.70 0.37 -9.41
C ARG A 64 -2.82 0.64 -10.62
N LEU A 65 -1.50 0.59 -10.46
CA LEU A 65 -0.54 0.76 -11.56
C LEU A 65 -0.73 -0.31 -12.64
N LEU A 66 -0.89 -1.57 -12.25
CA LEU A 66 -1.17 -2.67 -13.17
C LEU A 66 -2.48 -2.46 -13.93
N THR A 67 -3.52 -1.97 -13.26
CA THR A 67 -4.80 -1.66 -13.90
C THR A 67 -4.62 -0.58 -14.97
N ILE A 68 -3.95 0.52 -14.63
CA ILE A 68 -3.66 1.62 -15.57
C ILE A 68 -2.82 1.12 -16.75
N ALA A 69 -1.79 0.32 -16.49
CA ALA A 69 -0.94 -0.25 -17.54
C ALA A 69 -1.74 -1.16 -18.47
N THR A 70 -2.63 -1.99 -17.90
CA THR A 70 -3.52 -2.87 -18.67
C THR A 70 -4.48 -2.06 -19.54
N GLU A 71 -5.12 -1.04 -18.98
CA GLU A 71 -6.03 -0.16 -19.74
C GLU A 71 -5.32 0.54 -20.90
N ARG A 72 -4.12 1.06 -20.66
CA ARG A 72 -3.26 1.66 -21.71
C ARG A 72 -2.91 0.64 -22.79
N MET A 73 -2.54 -0.58 -22.39
CA MET A 73 -2.14 -1.63 -23.33
C MET A 73 -3.31 -2.12 -24.18
N VAL A 74 -4.53 -2.16 -23.64
CA VAL A 74 -5.75 -2.49 -24.41
C VAL A 74 -6.00 -1.48 -25.53
N HIS A 75 -5.60 -0.21 -25.33
CA HIS A 75 -5.80 0.89 -26.29
C HIS A 75 -4.49 1.27 -27.00
N TYR A 76 -3.46 0.41 -26.93
CA TYR A 76 -2.15 0.71 -27.47
C TYR A 76 -2.18 0.68 -29.01
N ASP A 77 -1.73 1.78 -29.61
CA ASP A 77 -1.49 1.88 -31.05
C ASP A 77 -0.02 2.25 -31.29
N PRO A 78 0.79 1.34 -31.88
CA PRO A 78 2.18 1.61 -32.23
C PRO A 78 2.39 2.86 -33.09
N ALA A 79 1.41 3.28 -33.89
CA ALA A 79 1.52 4.47 -34.73
C ALA A 79 1.45 5.78 -33.92
N THR A 80 0.99 5.73 -32.67
CA THR A 80 0.82 6.89 -31.79
C THR A 80 2.01 7.13 -30.85
N VAL A 81 2.98 6.22 -30.83
CA VAL A 81 4.18 6.36 -29.99
C VAL A 81 5.04 7.53 -30.48
N ILE A 82 5.68 8.21 -29.53
CA ILE A 82 6.60 9.30 -29.82
C ILE A 82 7.99 8.95 -29.29
N SER A 83 9.04 9.46 -29.95
CA SER A 83 10.39 9.33 -29.44
C SER A 83 10.61 10.22 -28.21
N GLU A 84 11.63 9.90 -27.43
CA GLU A 84 12.08 10.76 -26.32
C GLU A 84 12.38 12.20 -26.80
N ALA A 85 13.07 12.35 -27.93
CA ALA A 85 13.38 13.66 -28.50
C ALA A 85 12.12 14.48 -28.81
N GLU A 86 11.06 13.83 -29.32
CA GLU A 86 9.77 14.46 -29.57
C GLU A 86 9.07 14.85 -28.26
N MET A 87 9.10 13.96 -27.26
CA MET A 87 8.54 14.21 -25.93
C MET A 87 9.20 15.41 -25.25
N ASN A 88 10.54 15.45 -25.21
CA ASN A 88 11.32 16.54 -24.61
C ASN A 88 11.01 17.87 -25.29
N ARG A 89 10.92 17.89 -26.63
CA ARG A 89 10.52 19.08 -27.38
C ARG A 89 9.12 19.57 -27.01
N ARG A 90 8.15 18.68 -26.77
CA ARG A 90 6.78 19.04 -26.36
C ARG A 90 6.70 19.58 -24.94
N LEU A 91 7.54 19.06 -24.04
CA LEU A 91 7.60 19.46 -22.64
C LEU A 91 8.53 20.67 -22.39
N GLY A 92 9.30 21.09 -23.40
CA GLY A 92 10.28 22.17 -23.27
C GLY A 92 11.52 21.79 -22.47
N ILE A 93 11.83 20.49 -22.39
CA ILE A 93 13.00 19.96 -21.67
C ILE A 93 14.21 20.00 -22.60
N THR A 94 15.29 20.64 -22.18
CA THR A 94 16.56 20.68 -22.93
C THR A 94 17.54 19.64 -22.43
N ALA A 95 18.63 19.43 -23.18
CA ALA A 95 19.71 18.55 -22.74
C ALA A 95 20.43 19.11 -21.51
N GLU A 96 20.55 20.44 -21.39
CA GLU A 96 21.12 21.07 -20.20
C GLU A 96 20.28 20.81 -18.95
N ASP A 97 18.94 20.77 -19.07
CA ASP A 97 18.05 20.45 -17.94
C ASP A 97 18.30 19.05 -17.37
N LEU A 98 18.84 18.13 -18.17
CA LEU A 98 19.10 16.74 -17.81
C LEU A 98 20.56 16.47 -17.44
N ALA A 99 21.48 17.39 -17.75
CA ALA A 99 22.92 17.15 -17.68
C ALA A 99 23.46 16.91 -16.26
N ASP A 100 22.77 17.45 -15.24
CA ASP A 100 23.18 17.36 -13.83
C ASP A 100 22.50 16.19 -13.08
N PHE A 101 21.68 15.39 -13.76
CA PHE A 101 21.04 14.22 -13.17
C PHE A 101 21.89 12.98 -13.43
N ASP A 102 22.23 12.27 -12.36
CA ASP A 102 22.86 10.96 -12.47
C ASP A 102 21.87 9.94 -13.06
N GLU A 103 22.40 8.96 -13.81
CA GLU A 103 21.59 7.81 -14.24
C GLU A 103 21.01 7.11 -13.00
N VAL A 104 19.70 6.95 -12.98
CA VAL A 104 19.01 6.19 -11.93
C VAL A 104 19.07 4.73 -12.32
N ASP A 105 19.80 3.93 -11.54
CA ASP A 105 19.72 2.47 -11.63
C ASP A 105 18.28 2.03 -11.31
N ILE A 106 17.59 1.46 -12.29
CA ILE A 106 16.29 0.84 -12.10
C ILE A 106 16.53 -0.65 -11.85
N GLU A 107 16.35 -1.09 -10.60
CA GLU A 107 16.37 -2.52 -10.21
C GLU A 107 15.13 -3.28 -10.68
#